data_AF-A0A537L584-F1
#
_entry.id   AF-A0A537L584-F1
#
_cell.length_a   1.000
_cell.length_b   1.000
_cell.length_c   1.000
_cell.angle_alpha   90.00
_cell.angle_beta   90.00
_cell.angle_gamma   90.00
#
_symmetry.space_group_name_H-M   'P 1'
#
loop_
_entity.id
_entity.type
_entity.pdbx_description
1 polymer ?
#
loop_
_entity_poly.entity_id
_entity_poly.type
_entity_poly.pdbx_seq_one_letter_code
_entity_poly.pdbx_strand_id
1 'polypeptide(L)'
;MVKEEGRGKKEEGHERFPFFPLPFPLFLSASRMLIGGQAVIEGVMMRSPRWTSVAVRAPDGAIAAFTEARVSPLVRYRWLRLPVVRGVIALYEALAIGIRALLRSAG
;
A
#
# COMPACT_ATOMS: atom_id res chain seq x y z
N MET A 1 0.10 -32.22 27.78
CA MET A 1 -1.07 -32.94 27.26
C MET A 1 -1.59 -32.16 26.08
N VAL A 2 -1.08 -32.55 24.92
CA VAL A 2 -1.33 -31.96 23.59
C VAL A 2 -2.72 -32.42 23.14
N LYS A 3 -3.49 -31.53 22.51
CA LYS A 3 -4.69 -31.90 21.76
C LYS A 3 -4.42 -31.62 20.30
N GLU A 4 -4.04 -32.67 19.57
CA GLU A 4 -4.01 -32.70 18.11
C GLU A 4 -5.41 -33.04 17.53
N GLU A 5 -5.51 -32.88 16.21
CA GLU A 5 -6.52 -33.42 15.29
C GLU A 5 -7.88 -32.70 15.28
N GLY A 6 -8.42 -32.21 14.15
CA GLY A 6 -7.96 -32.30 12.77
C GLY A 6 -9.08 -31.83 11.82
N ARG A 7 -8.63 -31.36 10.66
CA ARG A 7 -9.19 -31.64 9.33
C ARG A 7 -10.65 -31.28 9.03
N GLY A 8 -10.81 -30.32 8.12
CA GLY A 8 -12.01 -30.16 7.31
C GLY A 8 -11.68 -29.40 6.02
N LYS A 9 -11.06 -30.09 5.06
CA LYS A 9 -11.04 -29.67 3.65
C LYS A 9 -12.47 -29.34 3.24
N LYS A 10 -12.71 -28.16 2.68
CA LYS A 10 -13.85 -27.95 1.79
C LYS A 10 -13.32 -27.83 0.37
N GLU A 11 -13.67 -28.84 -0.38
CA GLU A 11 -13.42 -29.02 -1.80
C GLU A 11 -14.31 -28.05 -2.60
N GLU A 12 -13.70 -27.53 -3.67
CA GLU A 12 -14.23 -27.45 -5.03
C GLU A 12 -15.54 -26.67 -5.29
N GLY A 13 -15.37 -25.53 -5.95
CA GLY A 13 -16.41 -24.81 -6.69
C GLY A 13 -15.80 -24.30 -7.98
N HIS A 14 -15.64 -25.20 -8.95
CA HIS A 14 -15.17 -24.92 -10.31
C HIS A 14 -16.28 -24.15 -11.06
N GLU A 15 -16.46 -22.87 -10.74
CA GLU A 15 -17.44 -22.00 -11.41
C GLU A 15 -16.87 -21.54 -12.75
N ARG A 16 -17.31 -22.20 -13.81
CA ARG A 16 -17.05 -21.83 -15.21
C ARG A 16 -17.77 -20.51 -15.50
N PHE A 17 -17.04 -19.40 -15.53
CA PHE A 17 -17.54 -18.13 -16.03
C PHE A 17 -17.64 -18.18 -17.57
N PRO A 18 -18.81 -17.94 -18.18
CA PRO A 18 -18.89 -17.79 -19.63
C PRO A 18 -18.12 -16.52 -20.05
N PHE A 19 -17.21 -16.69 -21.01
CA PHE A 19 -16.39 -15.63 -21.59
C PHE A 19 -17.26 -14.73 -22.48
N PHE A 20 -17.85 -13.68 -21.90
CA PHE A 20 -18.49 -12.61 -22.66
C PHE A 20 -17.57 -11.38 -22.67
N PRO A 21 -17.10 -10.90 -23.84
CA PRO A 21 -16.23 -9.72 -23.89
C PRO A 21 -17.08 -8.45 -23.79
N LEU A 22 -17.19 -7.88 -22.58
CA LEU A 22 -17.71 -6.52 -22.40
C LEU A 22 -16.56 -5.49 -22.49
N PRO A 23 -16.75 -4.37 -23.21
CA PRO A 23 -15.78 -3.27 -23.20
C PRO A 23 -15.96 -2.41 -21.94
N PHE A 24 -14.84 -1.91 -21.42
CA PHE A 24 -14.70 -1.00 -20.27
C PHE A 24 -14.77 -1.63 -18.86
N PRO A 25 -13.73 -1.44 -18.00
CA PRO A 25 -13.81 -1.86 -16.62
C PRO A 25 -14.72 -0.89 -15.86
N LEU A 26 -15.99 -1.27 -15.73
CA LEU A 26 -16.85 -0.73 -14.67
C LEU A 26 -16.20 -1.13 -13.35
N PHE A 27 -15.57 -0.17 -12.67
CA PHE A 27 -14.97 -0.37 -11.35
C PHE A 27 -16.09 -0.70 -10.37
N LEU A 28 -16.43 -1.98 -10.29
CA LEU A 28 -17.35 -2.53 -9.32
C LEU A 28 -16.64 -2.46 -7.97
N SER A 29 -16.92 -1.39 -7.23
CA SER A 29 -16.37 -1.20 -5.88
C SER A 29 -17.05 -2.19 -4.93
N ALA A 30 -16.53 -3.41 -4.88
CA ALA A 30 -16.68 -4.25 -3.71
C ALA A 30 -15.80 -3.62 -2.62
N SER A 31 -16.39 -3.12 -1.53
CA SER A 31 -15.69 -2.53 -0.39
C SER A 31 -15.01 -3.62 0.44
N ARG A 32 -14.05 -4.33 -0.16
CA ARG A 32 -13.11 -5.16 0.60
C ARG A 32 -12.19 -4.25 1.38
N MET A 33 -12.14 -4.45 2.69
CA MET A 33 -11.18 -3.77 3.56
C MET A 33 -9.77 -4.20 3.12
N LEU A 34 -9.07 -3.32 2.41
CA LEU A 34 -7.69 -3.55 2.00
C LEU A 34 -6.80 -3.48 3.25
N ILE A 35 -6.44 -4.64 3.77
CA ILE A 35 -5.42 -4.80 4.82
C ILE A 35 -4.18 -5.30 4.11
N GLY A 36 -3.09 -4.55 4.24
CA GLY A 36 -1.78 -4.91 3.68
C GLY A 36 -0.72 -4.93 4.77
N GLY A 37 0.41 -5.55 4.48
CA GLY A 37 1.53 -5.57 5.41
C GLY A 37 2.85 -5.20 4.75
N GLN A 38 3.82 -4.84 5.58
CA GLN A 38 5.22 -4.69 5.20
C GLN A 38 6.08 -5.36 6.27
N ALA A 39 7.20 -5.96 5.86
CA ALA A 39 8.23 -6.39 6.80
C ALA A 39 9.02 -5.16 7.29
N VAL A 40 9.36 -5.16 8.59
CA VAL A 40 10.28 -4.20 9.21
C VAL A 40 11.46 -4.96 9.80
N ILE A 41 12.59 -4.28 10.04
CA ILE A 41 13.89 -4.92 10.30
C ILE A 41 13.86 -5.98 11.42
N GLU A 42 12.98 -5.82 12.42
CA GLU A 42 12.84 -6.77 13.53
C GLU A 42 11.39 -7.18 13.79
N GLY A 43 10.54 -7.17 12.77
CA GLY A 43 9.15 -7.60 12.94
C GLY A 43 8.21 -7.32 11.78
N VAL A 44 6.94 -7.08 12.10
CA VAL A 44 5.86 -7.01 11.12
C VAL A 44 5.04 -5.74 11.26
N MET A 45 4.72 -5.11 10.14
CA MET A 45 3.77 -4.02 10.06
C MET A 45 2.51 -4.48 9.32
N MET A 46 1.35 -4.21 9.92
CA MET A 46 0.02 -4.37 9.30
C MET A 46 -0.63 -3.00 9.17
N ARG A 47 -1.24 -2.72 8.03
CA ARG A 47 -1.89 -1.45 7.72
C ARG A 47 -3.31 -1.69 7.21
N SER A 48 -4.26 -1.07 7.89
CA SER A 48 -5.65 -0.90 7.44
C SER A 48 -5.86 0.55 6.98
N PRO A 49 -7.02 0.89 6.37
CA PRO A 49 -7.31 2.26 5.94
C PRO A 49 -7.28 3.30 7.07
N ARG A 50 -7.49 2.89 8.33
CA ARG A 50 -7.59 3.77 9.51
C ARG A 50 -6.52 3.54 10.57
N TRP A 51 -5.90 2.37 10.58
CA TRP A 51 -4.98 1.95 11.65
C TRP A 51 -3.70 1.39 11.05
N THR A 52 -2.57 1.71 11.68
CA THR A 52 -1.29 1.03 11.44
C THR A 52 -0.88 0.36 12.74
N SER A 53 -0.53 -0.92 12.67
CA SER A 53 0.00 -1.67 13.80
C SER A 53 1.35 -2.24 13.44
N VAL A 54 2.31 -2.11 14.33
CA VAL A 54 3.66 -2.65 14.17
C VAL A 54 4.00 -3.46 15.40
N ALA A 55 4.56 -4.65 15.20
CA ALA A 55 5.17 -5.45 16.24
C ALA A 55 6.65 -5.59 15.91
N VAL A 56 7.52 -5.22 16.85
CA VAL A 56 8.99 -5.37 16.74
C VAL A 56 9.53 -6.11 17.94
N ARG A 57 10.59 -6.89 17.73
CA ARG A 57 11.40 -7.44 18.80
C ARG A 57 12.36 -6.37 19.30
N ALA A 58 12.29 -6.06 20.58
CA ALA A 58 13.25 -5.22 21.27
C ALA A 58 14.57 -5.98 21.50
N PRO A 59 15.71 -5.29 21.62
CA PRO A 59 17.03 -5.92 21.76
C PRO A 59 17.19 -6.75 23.04
N ASP A 60 16.32 -6.54 24.04
CA ASP A 60 16.20 -7.36 25.26
C ASP A 60 15.38 -8.65 25.05
N GLY A 61 14.86 -8.88 23.84
CA GLY A 61 14.05 -10.03 23.48
C GLY A 61 12.55 -9.85 23.72
N ALA A 62 12.10 -8.73 24.30
CA ALA A 62 10.69 -8.43 24.47
C ALA A 62 10.02 -8.10 23.12
N ILE A 63 8.69 -8.26 23.04
CA ILE A 63 7.93 -7.86 21.85
C ILE A 63 7.23 -6.53 22.18
N ALA A 64 7.62 -5.46 21.50
CA ALA A 64 6.94 -4.19 21.56
C ALA A 64 5.94 -4.09 20.41
N ALA A 65 4.66 -3.92 20.74
CA ALA A 65 3.60 -3.68 19.76
C ALA A 65 3.05 -2.26 19.94
N PHE A 66 2.98 -1.50 18.85
CA PHE A 66 2.41 -0.16 18.84
C PHE A 66 1.36 -0.05 17.74
N THR A 67 0.22 0.55 18.10
CA THR A 67 -0.90 0.80 17.19
C THR A 67 -1.19 2.28 17.16
N GLU A 68 -1.12 2.86 15.96
CA GLU A 68 -1.39 4.27 15.74
C GLU A 68 -2.60 4.46 14.83
N ALA A 69 -3.47 5.39 15.21
CA ALA A 69 -4.55 5.86 14.36
C ALA A 69 -3.94 6.66 13.20
N ARG A 70 -4.03 6.10 11.99
CA ARG A 70 -3.50 6.75 10.80
C ARG A 70 -4.56 7.70 10.25
N VAL A 71 -4.52 8.96 10.67
CA VAL A 71 -5.20 10.03 9.95
C VAL A 71 -4.48 10.20 8.62
N SER A 72 -4.98 9.59 7.56
CA SER A 72 -4.34 9.66 6.24
C SER A 72 -4.29 11.12 5.76
N PRO A 73 -3.12 11.76 5.63
CA PRO A 73 -3.05 13.12 5.08
C PRO A 73 -3.47 13.15 3.60
N LEU A 74 -3.42 12.00 2.91
CA LEU A 74 -3.99 11.78 1.57
C LEU A 74 -5.54 11.82 1.55
N VAL A 75 -6.20 11.75 2.70
CA VAL A 75 -7.65 12.01 2.83
C VAL A 75 -7.89 13.50 3.10
N ARG A 76 -7.02 14.15 3.88
CA ARG A 76 -7.12 15.58 4.22
C ARG A 76 -6.85 16.50 3.02
N TYR A 77 -5.95 16.12 2.12
CA TYR A 77 -5.58 16.95 0.96
C TYR A 77 -5.80 16.21 -0.36
N ARG A 78 -7.02 16.35 -0.92
CA ARG A 78 -7.44 15.75 -2.20
C ARG A 78 -6.51 16.08 -3.37
N TRP A 79 -5.87 17.26 -3.35
CA TRP A 79 -4.99 17.78 -4.40
C TRP A 79 -3.65 17.04 -4.51
N LEU A 80 -3.15 16.41 -3.43
CA LEU A 80 -1.94 15.57 -3.46
C LEU A 80 -2.12 14.22 -4.17
N ARG A 81 -3.36 13.85 -4.54
CA ARG A 81 -3.66 12.62 -5.29
C ARG A 81 -3.82 12.86 -6.79
N LEU A 82 -3.77 14.12 -7.22
CA LEU A 82 -3.94 14.45 -8.63
C LEU A 82 -2.63 14.12 -9.36
N PRO A 83 -2.66 13.24 -10.38
CA PRO A 83 -1.48 12.94 -11.20
C PRO A 83 -0.88 14.21 -11.82
N VAL A 84 -1.71 15.24 -12.03
CA VAL A 84 -1.32 16.57 -12.52
C VAL A 84 -0.36 17.27 -11.56
N VAL A 85 -0.66 17.36 -10.26
CA VAL A 85 0.19 18.07 -9.29
C VAL A 85 1.54 17.37 -9.14
N ARG A 86 1.52 16.03 -9.08
CA ARG A 86 2.75 15.22 -9.08
C ARG A 86 3.57 15.44 -10.36
N GLY A 87 2.91 15.52 -11.51
CA GLY A 87 3.55 15.80 -12.80
C GLY A 87 4.18 17.18 -12.87
N VAL A 88 3.50 18.22 -12.37
CA VAL A 88 4.01 19.60 -12.36
C VAL A 88 5.28 19.73 -11.50
N ILE A 89 5.31 19.09 -10.32
CA ILE A 89 6.49 19.12 -9.44
C ILE A 89 7.66 18.40 -10.12
N ALA A 90 7.45 17.21 -10.68
CA ALA A 90 8.50 16.45 -11.36
C ALA A 90 9.06 17.19 -12.59
N LEU A 91 8.18 17.86 -13.35
CA LEU A 91 8.57 18.68 -14.49
C LEU A 91 9.41 19.89 -14.06
N TYR A 92 9.01 20.57 -12.97
CA TYR A 92 9.74 21.70 -12.44
C TYR A 92 11.16 21.32 -11.99
N GLU A 93 11.31 20.20 -11.26
CA GLU A 93 12.62 19.69 -10.85
C GLU A 93 13.51 19.37 -12.04
N ALA A 94 12.98 18.64 -13.03
CA ALA A 94 13.71 18.30 -14.25
C ALA A 94 14.16 19.55 -15.03
N LEU A 95 13.28 20.56 -15.14
CA LEU A 95 13.58 21.80 -15.83
C LEU A 95 14.65 22.63 -15.11
N ALA A 96 14.55 22.74 -13.78
CA ALA A 96 15.53 23.47 -12.99
C ALA A 96 16.94 22.85 -13.10
N ILE A 97 17.02 21.52 -13.09
CA ILE A 97 18.29 20.80 -13.30
C ILE A 97 18.80 21.01 -14.73
N GLY A 98 17.93 20.87 -15.73
CA GLY A 98 18.29 21.07 -17.14
C GLY A 98 18.84 22.47 -17.42
N ILE A 99 18.17 23.51 -16.92
CA ILE A 99 18.64 24.90 -17.07
C ILE A 99 19.99 25.10 -16.38
N ARG A 100 20.18 24.59 -15.16
CA ARG A 100 21.47 24.68 -14.47
C ARG A 100 22.58 23.95 -15.22
N ALA A 101 22.28 22.80 -15.83
CA ALA A 101 23.23 22.04 -16.64
C ALA A 101 23.60 22.80 -17.93
N LEU A 102 22.62 23.38 -18.63
CA LEU A 102 22.85 24.20 -19.82
C LEU A 102 23.75 25.41 -19.50
N LEU A 103 23.45 26.12 -18.41
CA LEU A 103 24.23 27.28 -17.98
C LEU A 103 25.66 26.91 -17.55
N ARG A 104 25.87 25.72 -16.98
CA ARG A 104 27.21 25.21 -16.66
C ARG A 104 27.99 24.68 -17.86
N SER A 105 27.30 24.22 -18.91
CA SER A 105 27.93 23.62 -20.09
C SER A 105 28.34 24.63 -21.15
N ALA A 106 27.82 25.86 -21.09
CA ALA A 106 28.13 26.95 -22.03
C ALA A 106 29.25 27.88 -21.51
N GLY A 107 30.00 27.44 -20.48
CA GLY A 107 31.16 28.13 -19.91
C GLY A 107 32.44 27.32 -20.07
#